data_AF-A0A7W0JI82-F1
#
_entry.id   AF-A0A7W0JI82-F1
#
_cell.length_a   1.000
_cell.length_b   1.000
_cell.length_c   1.000
_cell.angle_alpha   90.00
_cell.angle_beta   90.00
_cell.angle_gamma   90.00
#
_symmetry.space_group_name_H-M   'P 1'
#
loop_
_entity.id
_entity.type
_entity.pdbx_description
1 polymer ?
#
loop_
_entity_poly.entity_id
_entity_poly.type
_entity_poly.pdbx_seq_one_letter_code
_entity_poly.pdbx_strand_id
1 'polypeptide(L)' 'MSPEEFKRRREELGMTQDEIASALGIKMMTVSRWERGVHPIPRHIGLALESIERRQKEAA' A
#
# COMPACT_ATOMS: atom_id res chain seq x y z
N MET A 1 8.99 -0.24 -7.02
CA MET A 1 7.66 -0.84 -7.04
C MET A 1 6.81 -0.14 -8.07
N SER A 2 6.11 -0.89 -8.91
CA SER A 2 5.19 -0.32 -9.90
C SER A 2 3.82 -0.01 -9.27
N PRO A 3 2.99 0.87 -9.89
CA PRO A 3 1.59 1.07 -9.50
C PRO A 3 0.80 -0.25 -9.36
N GLU A 4 0.97 -1.15 -10.33
CA GLU A 4 0.28 -2.45 -10.38
C GLU A 4 0.73 -3.37 -9.26
N GLU A 5 2.03 -3.37 -8.96
CA GLU A 5 2.60 -4.14 -7.84
C GLU A 5 2.06 -3.65 -6.49
N PHE A 6 2.01 -2.33 -6.28
CA PHE A 6 1.43 -1.75 -5.06
C PHE A 6 -0.04 -2.11 -4.91
N LYS A 7 -0.82 -1.92 -5.99
CA LYS A 7 -2.26 -2.21 -6.01
C LYS A 7 -2.54 -3.67 -5.67
N ARG A 8 -1.80 -4.59 -6.30
CA ARG A 8 -1.94 -6.03 -6.05
C ARG A 8 -1.67 -6.38 -4.59
N ARG A 9 -0.57 -5.88 -4.00
CA ARG A 9 -0.24 -6.14 -2.59
C ARG A 9 -1.33 -5.61 -1.65
N ARG A 10 -1.89 -4.42 -1.92
CA ARG A 10 -3.03 -3.89 -1.17
C ARG A 10 -4.25 -4.81 -1.24
N GLU A 11 -4.57 -5.30 -2.43
CA GLU A 11 -5.72 -6.20 -2.66
C GLU A 11 -5.52 -7.56 -2.00
N GLU A 12 -4.29 -8.11 -2.01
CA GLU A 12 -3.92 -9.33 -1.29
C GLU A 12 -4.06 -9.17 0.24
N LEU A 13 -3.83 -7.98 0.77
CA LEU A 13 -4.10 -7.63 2.18
C LEU A 13 -5.61 -7.49 2.48
N GLY A 14 -6.47 -7.47 1.45
CA GLY A 14 -7.91 -7.23 1.60
C GLY A 14 -8.27 -5.78 1.95
N MET A 15 -7.35 -4.83 1.74
CA MET A 15 -7.52 -3.43 2.14
C MET A 15 -8.06 -2.56 1.01
N THR A 16 -8.90 -1.59 1.35
CA THR A 16 -9.27 -0.46 0.50
C THR A 16 -8.12 0.56 0.39
N GLN A 17 -8.23 1.51 -0.54
CA GLN A 17 -7.24 2.59 -0.66
C GLN A 17 -7.17 3.46 0.60
N ASP A 18 -8.28 3.63 1.33
CA ASP A 18 -8.34 4.41 2.56
C ASP A 18 -7.71 3.68 3.74
N GLU A 19 -7.94 2.37 3.86
CA GLU A 19 -7.36 1.54 4.91
C GLU A 19 -5.83 1.46 4.79
N ILE A 20 -5.30 1.20 3.58
CA ILE A 20 -3.84 1.17 3.41
C ILE A 20 -3.23 2.55 3.60
N ALA A 21 -3.93 3.62 3.20
CA ALA A 21 -3.47 4.98 3.43
C ALA A 21 -3.37 5.29 4.92
N SER A 22 -4.39 4.88 5.68
CA SER A 22 -4.42 5.00 7.14
C SER A 22 -3.29 4.21 7.79
N ALA A 23 -3.05 2.97 7.34
CA ALA A 23 -1.96 2.13 7.83
C ALA A 23 -0.57 2.71 7.54
N LEU A 24 -0.41 3.41 6.42
CA LEU A 24 0.83 4.09 6.01
C LEU A 24 0.95 5.53 6.55
N GLY A 25 -0.07 6.06 7.23
CA GLY A 25 -0.06 7.44 7.74
C GLY A 25 -0.12 8.52 6.65
N ILE A 26 -0.71 8.21 5.49
CA ILE A 26 -0.82 9.11 4.34
C ILE A 26 -2.28 9.38 3.97
N LYS A 27 -2.53 10.27 3.00
CA LYS A 27 -3.88 10.53 2.49
C LYS A 27 -4.26 9.48 1.43
N MET A 28 -5.52 9.06 1.41
CA MET A 28 -6.07 8.16 0.37
C MET A 28 -5.80 8.67 -1.05
N MET A 29 -5.89 9.98 -1.29
CA MET A 29 -5.57 10.60 -2.58
C MET A 29 -4.12 10.31 -3.04
N THR A 30 -3.17 10.16 -2.11
CA THR A 30 -1.80 9.77 -2.44
C THR A 30 -1.75 8.35 -3.01
N VAL A 31 -2.45 7.41 -2.39
CA VAL A 31 -2.60 6.03 -2.88
C VAL A 31 -3.27 6.01 -4.25
N SER A 32 -4.36 6.75 -4.42
CA SER A 32 -5.04 6.87 -5.72
C SER A 32 -4.12 7.40 -6.84
N ARG A 33 -3.22 8.35 -6.53
CA ARG A 33 -2.25 8.86 -7.51
C ARG A 33 -1.15 7.85 -7.81
N TRP A 34 -0.70 7.09 -6.82
CA TRP A 34 0.26 6.00 -7.01
C TRP A 34 -0.30 4.90 -7.91
N GLU A 35 -1.51 4.40 -7.62
CA GLU A 35 -2.12 3.30 -8.38
C GLU A 35 -2.48 3.68 -9.82
N ARG A 36 -2.69 4.98 -10.10
CA ARG A 36 -2.90 5.50 -11.46
C ARG A 36 -1.60 5.86 -12.19
N GLY A 37 -0.44 5.71 -11.54
CA GLY A 37 0.86 6.09 -12.11
C GLY A 37 1.07 7.61 -12.25
N VAL A 38 0.23 8.44 -11.62
CA VAL A 38 0.36 9.91 -11.64
C VAL A 38 1.63 10.37 -10.91
N HIS A 39 1.99 9.66 -9.84
CA HIS A 39 3.23 9.91 -9.11
C HIS A 39 3.97 8.60 -8.82
N PRO A 40 5.31 8.61 -8.84
CA PRO A 40 6.09 7.46 -8.47
C PRO A 40 5.92 7.14 -6.98
N ILE A 41 6.00 5.85 -6.66
CA ILE A 41 5.92 5.34 -5.30
C ILE A 41 7.31 5.46 -4.65
N PRO A 42 7.46 6.15 -3.50
CA PRO A 42 8.74 6.22 -2.81
C PRO A 42 9.27 4.84 -2.43
N ARG A 43 10.59 4.63 -2.55
CA ARG A 43 11.23 3.31 -2.32
C ARG A 43 10.93 2.70 -0.94
N HIS A 44 10.84 3.52 0.10
CA HIS A 44 10.60 3.05 1.47
C HIS A 44 9.19 2.49 1.69
N ILE A 45 8.24 2.73 0.78
CA ILE A 45 6.88 2.17 0.88
C ILE A 45 6.89 0.65 0.76
N GLY A 46 7.84 0.08 0.01
CA GLY A 46 8.01 -1.38 -0.04
C GLY A 46 8.29 -1.98 1.35
N LEU A 47 9.18 -1.34 2.12
CA LEU A 47 9.50 -1.77 3.50
C LEU A 47 8.30 -1.62 4.44
N ALA A 48 7.52 -0.54 4.28
CA ALA A 48 6.32 -0.34 5.07
C ALA A 48 5.25 -1.41 4.79
N LEU A 49 5.04 -1.76 3.51
CA LEU A 49 4.12 -2.84 3.11
C LEU A 49 4.55 -4.20 3.68
N GLU A 50 5.84 -4.55 3.62
CA GLU A 50 6.36 -5.78 4.19
C GLU A 50 6.07 -5.88 5.70
N SER A 51 6.16 -4.77 6.42
CA SER A 51 5.82 -4.73 7.85
C SER A 51 4.32 -4.95 8.09
N ILE A 52 3.45 -4.46 7.21
CA ILE A 52 1.99 -4.64 7.32
C ILE A 52 1.63 -6.11 7.04
N GLU A 53 2.17 -6.68 5.96
CA GLU A 53 1.97 -8.08 5.58
C GLU A 53 2.41 -9.05 6.67
N ARG A 54 3.56 -8.79 7.31
CA ARG A 54 4.03 -9.61 8.43
C ARG A 54 3.04 -9.61 9.59
N ARG A 55 2.54 -8.43 9.99
CA ARG A 55 1.56 -8.30 11.08
C ARG A 55 0.23 -9.00 10.75
N GLN A 56 -0.23 -8.94 9.50
CA GLN A 56 -1.47 -9.62 9.10
C GLN A 56 -1.32 -11.15 9.12
N LYS A 57 -0.15 -11.68 8.71
CA LYS A 57 0.14 -13.12 8.80
C LYS A 57 0.23 -13.61 10.25
N GLU A 58 0.73 -12.78 11.16
CA GLU A 58 0.79 -13.12 12.59
C GLU A 58 -0.58 -13.07 13.28
N ALA A 59 -1.54 -12.34 12.72
CA ALA A 59 -2.90 -12.19 13.24
C ALA A 59 -3.91 -13.22 12.69
N ALA A 60 -3.50 -14.02 11.69
CA ALA A 60 -4.32 -15.06 11.04
C ALA A 60 -3.99 -16.44 11.60
#